data_AF-A0A839U9F8-F1
#
_entry.id   AF-A0A839U9F8-F1
#
_cell.length_a   1.000
_cell.length_b   1.000
_cell.length_c   1.000
_cell.angle_alpha   90.00
_cell.angle_beta   90.00
_cell.angle_gamma   90.00
#
_symmetry.space_group_name_H-M   'P 1'
#
loop_
_entity.id
_entity.type
_entity.pdbx_description
1 polymer ?
#
loop_
_entity_poly.entity_id
_entity_poly.type
_entity_poly.pdbx_seq_one_letter_code
_entity_poly.pdbx_strand_id
1 'polypeptide(L)'
;MTTPFPSVTIEIQPAGKSRNIASVPEAAEVLLMDWPIHDGVKLKAARQKCLDALDGKVTITECRSAFIEAAKEARIFVDYPAKRL
;
A
#
# COMPACT_ATOMS: atom_id res chain seq x y z
N MET A 1 16.06 3.76 8.38
CA MET A 1 15.97 4.71 7.25
C MET A 1 14.58 4.57 6.67
N THR A 2 13.71 5.56 6.84
CA THR A 2 12.37 5.55 6.23
C THR A 2 12.57 5.86 4.75
N THR A 3 12.18 4.96 3.85
CA THR A 3 12.31 5.13 2.40
C THR A 3 11.01 5.70 1.83
N PRO A 4 10.89 7.03 1.66
CA PRO A 4 9.65 7.66 1.24
C PRO A 4 9.39 7.45 -0.26
N PHE A 5 8.11 7.45 -0.64
CA PHE A 5 7.62 7.42 -2.02
C PHE A 5 6.38 8.31 -2.18
N PRO A 6 5.97 8.66 -3.43
CA PRO A 6 4.76 9.44 -3.66
C PRO A 6 3.54 8.77 -3.03
N SER A 7 2.87 9.47 -2.12
CA SER A 7 1.93 8.83 -1.20
C SER A 7 0.79 8.10 -1.93
N VAL A 8 0.34 6.99 -1.35
CA VAL A 8 -0.78 6.18 -1.84
C VAL A 8 -1.90 6.25 -0.82
N THR A 9 -3.05 6.79 -1.23
CA THR A 9 -4.22 6.89 -0.37
C THR A 9 -5.06 5.62 -0.45
N ILE A 10 -5.39 5.06 0.71
CA ILE A 10 -6.31 3.93 0.85
C ILE A 10 -7.43 4.28 1.82
N GLU A 11 -8.60 3.69 1.64
CA GLU A 11 -9.74 3.84 2.54
C GLU A 11 -10.18 2.48 3.08
N ILE A 12 -9.96 2.27 4.38
CA ILE A 12 -10.27 0.99 5.04
C ILE A 12 -11.64 1.10 5.72
N GLN A 13 -12.57 0.24 5.32
CA GLN A 13 -13.90 0.12 5.92
C GLN A 13 -13.87 -0.72 7.20
N PRO A 14 -14.81 -0.52 8.16
CA PRO A 14 -16.00 0.35 8.11
C PRO A 14 -15.77 1.79 8.58
N ALA A 15 -14.55 2.15 9.00
CA ALA A 15 -14.29 3.49 9.56
C ALA A 15 -14.23 4.61 8.52
N GLY A 16 -14.13 4.30 7.21
CA GLY A 16 -14.04 5.30 6.14
C GLY A 16 -12.82 6.23 6.28
N LYS A 17 -11.81 5.83 7.07
CA LYS A 17 -10.62 6.64 7.27
C LYS A 17 -9.69 6.45 6.09
N SER A 18 -9.50 7.53 5.33
CA SER A 18 -8.44 7.64 4.35
C SER A 18 -7.08 7.68 5.06
N ARG A 19 -6.22 6.69 4.80
CA ARG A 19 -4.83 6.67 5.27
C ARG A 19 -3.92 6.95 4.08
N ASN A 20 -2.98 7.87 4.23
CA ASN A 20 -2.05 8.24 3.18
C ASN A 20 -0.70 7.58 3.48
N ILE A 21 -0.31 6.61 2.66
CA ILE A 21 0.88 5.78 2.88
C ILE A 21 2.02 6.35 2.04
N ALA A 22 3.05 6.86 2.70
CA ALA A 22 4.18 7.50 2.04
C ALA A 22 5.49 6.71 2.14
N SER A 23 5.50 5.55 2.80
CA SER A 23 6.73 4.78 3.04
C SER A 23 6.51 3.27 2.95
N VAL A 24 7.58 2.54 2.60
CA VAL A 24 7.60 1.06 2.59
C VAL A 24 7.21 0.44 3.93
N PRO A 25 7.79 0.86 5.09
CA PRO A 25 7.39 0.30 6.38
C PRO A 25 5.92 0.55 6.72
N GLU A 26 5.38 1.73 6.41
CA GLU A 26 3.95 2.02 6.59
C GLU A 26 3.08 1.11 5.70
N ALA A 27 3.48 0.90 4.44
CA ALA A 27 2.78 -0.01 3.54
C ALA A 27 2.78 -1.45 4.08
N ALA A 28 3.92 -1.93 4.59
CA ALA A 28 4.04 -3.25 5.19
C ALA A 28 3.15 -3.40 6.44
N GLU A 29 3.13 -2.41 7.32
CA GLU A 29 2.29 -2.40 8.51
C GLU A 29 0.81 -2.55 8.15
N VAL A 30 0.31 -1.74 7.20
CA VAL A 30 -1.09 -1.82 6.77
C VAL A 30 -1.40 -3.18 6.14
N LEU A 31 -0.53 -3.69 5.26
CA LEU A 31 -0.73 -5.00 4.61
C LEU A 31 -0.79 -6.15 5.62
N LEU A 32 -0.11 -6.04 6.77
CA LEU A 32 -0.01 -7.08 7.78
C LEU A 32 -1.05 -6.95 8.89
N MET A 33 -1.39 -5.73 9.31
CA MET A 33 -2.24 -5.47 10.47
C MET A 33 -3.65 -4.99 10.12
N ASP A 34 -3.78 -4.05 9.18
CA ASP A 34 -5.03 -3.32 8.93
C ASP A 34 -5.76 -3.77 7.64
N TRP A 35 -5.27 -4.81 6.94
CA TRP A 35 -5.80 -5.17 5.64
C TRP A 35 -7.15 -5.89 5.73
N PRO A 36 -8.19 -5.45 4.98
CA PRO A 36 -9.57 -5.94 5.15
C PRO A 36 -9.83 -7.33 4.54
N ILE A 37 -8.94 -7.82 3.68
CA ILE A 37 -9.05 -9.14 3.04
C ILE A 37 -7.82 -9.99 3.37
N HIS A 38 -8.00 -11.30 3.56
CA HIS A 38 -6.88 -12.20 3.89
C HIS A 38 -6.41 -13.04 2.69
N ASP A 39 -7.30 -13.32 1.73
CA ASP A 39 -7.04 -14.16 0.56
C ASP A 39 -6.97 -13.37 -0.76
N GLY A 40 -6.08 -12.39 -0.79
CA GLY A 40 -5.71 -11.67 -2.01
C GLY A 40 -4.41 -12.21 -2.62
N VAL A 41 -4.41 -12.50 -3.92
CA VAL A 41 -3.18 -12.90 -4.63
C VAL A 41 -2.24 -11.69 -4.70
N LYS A 42 -2.80 -10.51 -5.01
CA LYS A 42 -2.04 -9.26 -5.03
C LYS A 42 -1.60 -8.84 -3.63
N LEU A 43 -2.42 -9.09 -2.61
CA LEU A 43 -2.03 -8.88 -1.21
C LEU A 43 -0.77 -9.68 -0.82
N LYS A 44 -0.74 -10.99 -1.10
CA LYS A 44 0.41 -11.85 -0.79
C LYS A 44 1.67 -11.36 -1.53
N ALA A 45 1.53 -10.97 -2.80
CA ALA A 45 2.62 -10.40 -3.57
C ALA A 45 3.11 -9.05 -3.01
N ALA A 46 2.21 -8.16 -2.60
CA ALA A 46 2.56 -6.86 -2.02
C ALA A 46 3.29 -6.99 -0.67
N ARG A 47 2.87 -7.94 0.18
CA ARG A 47 3.58 -8.26 1.44
C ARG A 47 5.03 -8.66 1.17
N GLN A 48 5.23 -9.60 0.23
CA GLN A 48 6.57 -10.05 -0.13
C GLN A 48 7.42 -8.90 -0.70
N LYS A 49 6.87 -8.13 -1.64
CA LYS A 49 7.59 -7.01 -2.27
C LYS A 49 7.97 -5.92 -1.27
N CYS A 50 7.15 -5.64 -0.25
CA CYS A 50 7.52 -4.64 0.75
C CYS A 50 8.53 -5.16 1.77
N LEU A 51 8.54 -6.46 2.09
CA LEU A 51 9.66 -7.09 2.82
C LEU A 51 10.96 -7.04 2.02
N ASP A 52 10.90 -7.41 0.73
CA ASP A 52 12.05 -7.35 -0.16
C ASP A 52 12.58 -5.92 -0.31
N ALA A 53 11.71 -4.91 -0.30
CA ALA A 53 12.10 -3.50 -0.38
C ALA A 53 12.78 -3.03 0.91
N LEU A 54 12.33 -3.49 2.08
CA LEU A 54 12.99 -3.22 3.37
C LEU A 54 14.38 -3.87 3.45
N ASP A 55 14.54 -5.04 2.83
CA ASP A 55 15.81 -5.76 2.73
C ASP A 55 16.73 -5.21 1.62
N GLY A 56 16.27 -4.23 0.84
CA GLY A 56 17.02 -3.64 -0.28
C GLY A 56 17.12 -4.53 -1.53
N LYS A 57 16.34 -5.61 -1.61
CA LYS A 57 16.31 -6.56 -2.74
C LYS A 57 15.52 -6.05 -3.95
N VAL A 58 14.49 -5.23 -3.72
CA VAL A 58 13.69 -4.59 -4.78
C VAL A 58 13.62 -3.09 -4.56
N THR A 59 13.25 -2.36 -5.61
CA THR A 59 13.11 -0.91 -5.53
C THR A 59 11.84 -0.50 -4.79
N ILE A 60 11.88 0.69 -4.18
CA ILE A 60 10.74 1.31 -3.52
C ILE A 60 9.55 1.46 -4.49
N THR A 61 9.83 1.77 -5.76
CA THR A 61 8.84 1.89 -6.83
C THR A 61 8.11 0.57 -7.08
N GLU A 62 8.80 -0.57 -6.99
CA GLU A 62 8.18 -1.89 -7.12
C GLU A 62 7.26 -2.22 -5.93
N CYS A 63 7.67 -1.97 -4.68
CA CYS A 63 6.77 -2.14 -3.52
C CYS A 63 5.55 -1.21 -3.65
N ARG A 64 5.74 0.05 -4.06
CA ARG A 64 4.62 0.99 -4.29
C ARG A 64 3.64 0.46 -5.36
N SER A 65 4.14 -0.04 -6.48
CA SER A 65 3.31 -0.58 -7.55
C SER A 65 2.52 -1.81 -7.07
N ALA A 66 3.18 -2.74 -6.38
CA ALA A 66 2.53 -3.91 -5.81
C ALA A 66 1.47 -3.55 -4.76
N PHE A 67 1.75 -2.55 -3.92
CA PHE A 67 0.80 -2.04 -2.92
C PHE A 67 -0.47 -1.45 -3.56
N ILE A 68 -0.32 -0.67 -4.63
CA ILE A 68 -1.47 -0.12 -5.38
C ILE A 68 -2.32 -1.25 -5.98
N GLU A 69 -1.69 -2.26 -6.56
CA GLU A 69 -2.40 -3.41 -7.13
C GLU A 69 -3.16 -4.20 -6.07
N ALA A 70 -2.58 -4.38 -4.88
CA ALA A 70 -3.27 -4.97 -3.75
C ALA A 70 -4.46 -4.11 -3.29
N ALA A 71 -4.28 -2.79 -3.20
CA ALA A 71 -5.34 -1.87 -2.79
C ALA A 71 -6.52 -1.88 -3.79
N LYS A 72 -6.23 -2.02 -5.10
CA LYS A 72 -7.25 -2.20 -6.14
C LYS A 72 -7.98 -3.53 -6.00
N GLU A 73 -7.27 -4.62 -5.75
CA GLU A 73 -7.87 -5.95 -5.50
C GLU A 73 -8.83 -5.92 -4.31
N ALA A 74 -8.45 -5.23 -3.23
CA ALA A 74 -9.28 -5.03 -2.05
C ALA A 74 -10.37 -3.94 -2.22
N ARG A 75 -10.43 -3.25 -3.36
CA ARG A 75 -11.32 -2.10 -3.63
C ARG A 75 -11.24 -0.98 -2.58
N ILE A 76 -10.04 -0.77 -2.02
CA ILE A 76 -9.74 0.29 -1.04
C ILE A 76 -8.82 1.37 -1.61
N PHE A 77 -8.37 1.24 -2.86
CA PHE A 77 -7.53 2.23 -3.51
C PHE A 77 -8.33 3.50 -3.80
N VAL A 78 -7.88 4.64 -3.27
CA VAL A 78 -8.47 5.94 -3.55
C VAL A 78 -7.55 6.71 -4.50
N ASP A 79 -7.92 6.74 -5.77
CA ASP A 79 -7.38 7.71 -6.71
C ASP A 79 -8.06 9.04 -6.40
N TYR A 80 -7.42 9.90 -5.59
CA TYR A 80 -7.82 11.30 -5.57
C TYR A 80 -7.33 11.89 -6.89
N PRO A 81 -8.23 12.26 -7.84
CA PRO A 81 -7.83 13.25 -8.82
C PRO A 81 -7.42 14.46 -8.00
N ALA A 82 -6.15 14.86 -8.10
CA ALA A 82 -5.66 16.10 -7.51
C ALA A 82 -6.72 17.16 -7.80
N LYS A 83 -7.36 17.72 -6.77
CA LYS A 83 -8.34 18.78 -6.93
C LYS A 83 -7.73 19.82 -7.86
N ARG A 84 -8.22 19.90 -9.10
CA ARG A 84 -8.07 21.09 -9.93
C ARG A 84 -8.95 22.15 -9.26
N LEU A 85 -8.43 22.88 -8.29
CA LEU A 85 -8.90 24.21 -7.88
C LEU A 85 -7.74 24.92 -7.18
#